data_AF-A0A537PKY6-F1
#
_entry.id   AF-A0A537PKY6-F1
#
_cell.length_a   1.000
_cell.length_b   1.000
_cell.length_c   1.000
_cell.angle_alpha   90.00
_cell.angle_beta   90.00
_cell.angle_gamma   90.00
#
_symmetry.space_group_name_H-M   'P 1'
#
loop_
_entity.id
_entity.type
_entity.pdbx_description
1 polymer ?
#
loop_
_entity_poly.entity_id
_entity_poly.type
_entity_poly.pdbx_seq_one_letter_code
_entity_poly.pdbx_strand_id
1 'polypeptide(L)'
;MSQDYKYIINIIAKSNVIFPHFNRINTQIVFFIDNVDEYFRPVLEDRSAGTNNRHSLYRNRSNAVWSLAQIALASVAYELEKTNHHIKIYCTIRHEAFLKMPEVENDAFQISGRCTKIEYTRDDLEKIFLKNIDITPKEHLVDPDNSAAMLRLVGERNRVIDHRFVSRPERIFDYFLRHTLYRPRDLMFIGGEIVKINPDQRSAQAIRGAVDTATKTIVDSIFGEMRPFFTVPNRELLFRRIETNVLTLDQLEEVSNAYVADLGDGAFRDPDGEIGNPFSVLHKLGLLGTVRPEFGNQGRWRQRFLQPTEI
;
A
#
# COMPACT_ATOMS: atom_id res chain seq x y z
N MET A 1 25.04 -31.82 -7.05
CA MET A 1 24.71 -30.54 -6.39
C MET A 1 24.18 -29.58 -7.43
N SER A 2 22.99 -29.00 -7.23
CA SER A 2 22.44 -28.01 -8.16
C SER A 2 23.37 -26.79 -8.27
N GLN A 3 23.28 -26.07 -9.39
CA GLN A 3 24.10 -24.87 -9.63
C GLN A 3 23.90 -23.81 -8.54
N ASP A 4 22.67 -23.68 -8.04
CA ASP A 4 22.29 -22.76 -6.95
C ASP A 4 23.02 -23.08 -5.64
N TYR A 5 23.18 -24.36 -5.34
CA TYR A 5 23.88 -24.80 -4.13
C TYR A 5 25.38 -24.44 -4.17
N LYS A 6 26.02 -24.52 -5.34
CA LYS A 6 27.40 -24.08 -5.53
C LYS A 6 27.53 -22.55 -5.38
N TYR A 7 26.54 -21.79 -5.83
CA TYR A 7 26.50 -20.33 -5.66
C TYR A 7 26.38 -19.95 -4.18
N ILE A 8 25.48 -20.58 -3.42
CA ILE A 8 25.32 -20.33 -1.98
C ILE A 8 26.62 -20.65 -1.22
N ILE A 9 27.24 -21.79 -1.48
CA ILE A 9 28.52 -22.16 -0.85
C ILE A 9 29.60 -21.11 -1.16
N ASN A 10 29.67 -20.62 -2.39
CA ASN A 10 30.65 -19.61 -2.78
C ASN A 10 30.38 -18.26 -2.09
N ILE A 11 29.12 -17.87 -1.93
CA ILE A 11 28.73 -16.69 -1.15
C ILE A 11 29.16 -16.84 0.31
N ILE A 12 28.88 -17.99 0.94
CA ILE A 12 29.27 -18.29 2.34
C ILE A 12 30.80 -18.30 2.50
N ALA A 13 31.52 -18.91 1.56
CA ALA A 13 32.98 -18.94 1.58
C ALA A 13 33.56 -17.51 1.47
N LYS A 14 32.98 -16.67 0.61
CA LYS A 14 33.39 -15.27 0.45
C LYS A 14 32.97 -14.40 1.64
N SER A 15 31.82 -14.63 2.26
CA SER A 15 31.39 -13.87 3.44
C SER A 15 32.33 -14.11 4.63
N ASN A 16 32.81 -15.33 4.82
CA ASN A 16 33.82 -15.66 5.84
C ASN A 16 35.15 -14.89 5.66
N VAL A 17 35.50 -14.55 4.41
CA VAL A 17 36.66 -13.69 4.13
C VAL A 17 36.38 -12.22 4.48
N ILE A 18 35.13 -11.77 4.39
CA ILE A 18 34.73 -10.38 4.64
C ILE A 18 34.65 -10.06 6.15
N PHE A 19 34.23 -11.02 6.99
CA PHE A 19 34.05 -10.79 8.43
C PHE A 19 35.28 -10.21 9.16
N PRO A 20 36.52 -10.69 8.96
CA PRO A 20 37.70 -10.09 9.57
C PRO A 20 37.95 -8.64 9.14
N HIS A 21 37.59 -8.27 7.91
CA HIS A 21 37.67 -6.89 7.45
C HIS A 21 36.57 -6.04 8.07
N PHE A 22 35.37 -6.59 8.21
CA PHE A 22 34.25 -5.93 8.88
C PHE A 22 34.57 -5.57 10.33
N ASN A 23 35.23 -6.47 11.07
CA ASN A 23 35.64 -6.24 12.46
C ASN A 23 36.78 -5.20 12.59
N ARG A 24 37.52 -4.92 11.52
CA ARG A 24 38.59 -3.92 11.53
C ARG A 24 38.10 -2.51 11.24
N ILE A 25 36.83 -2.33 10.87
CA ILE A 25 36.23 -1.01 10.64
C ILE A 25 36.13 -0.29 11.98
N ASN A 26 36.90 0.77 12.13
CA ASN A 26 36.97 1.63 13.32
C ASN A 26 36.47 3.07 13.05
N THR A 27 35.92 3.30 11.85
CA THR A 27 35.30 4.57 11.44
C THR A 27 33.80 4.37 11.29
N GLN A 28 33.01 5.40 11.58
CA GLN A 28 31.56 5.31 11.48
C GLN A 28 31.13 5.17 10.02
N ILE A 29 30.34 4.15 9.74
CA ILE A 29 29.75 3.89 8.42
C ILE A 29 28.24 3.71 8.60
N VAL A 30 27.47 4.35 7.73
CA VAL A 30 26.01 4.25 7.73
C VAL A 30 25.53 3.74 6.37
N PHE A 31 24.71 2.69 6.39
CA PHE A 31 24.04 2.13 5.23
C PHE A 31 22.53 2.37 5.32
N PHE A 32 21.93 2.70 4.18
CA PHE A 32 20.48 2.79 4.02
C PHE A 32 20.07 1.79 2.93
N ILE A 33 19.19 0.85 3.27
CA ILE A 33 18.72 -0.21 2.37
C ILE A 33 17.20 -0.14 2.29
N ASP A 34 16.67 0.03 1.09
CA ASP A 34 15.23 0.19 0.85
C ASP A 34 14.78 -0.67 -0.35
N ASN A 35 13.47 -0.91 -0.47
CA ASN A 35 12.81 -1.59 -1.59
C ASN A 35 13.27 -3.04 -1.86
N VAL A 36 13.72 -3.76 -0.83
CA VAL A 36 14.08 -5.19 -0.96
C VAL A 36 12.87 -6.04 -1.34
N ASP A 37 11.67 -5.67 -0.89
CA ASP A 37 10.41 -6.31 -1.26
C ASP A 37 10.16 -6.30 -2.79
N GLU A 38 10.60 -5.24 -3.49
CA GLU A 38 10.36 -5.08 -4.93
C GLU A 38 11.12 -6.13 -5.75
N TYR A 39 12.34 -6.48 -5.34
CA TYR A 39 13.15 -7.51 -5.99
C TYR A 39 12.47 -8.88 -5.94
N PHE A 40 11.74 -9.17 -4.86
CA PHE A 40 11.04 -10.44 -4.67
C PHE A 40 9.59 -10.43 -5.16
N ARG A 41 9.11 -9.36 -5.83
CA ARG A 41 7.77 -9.36 -6.45
C ARG A 41 7.55 -10.54 -7.43
N PRO A 42 8.51 -10.92 -8.30
CA PRO A 42 8.31 -12.02 -9.24
C PRO A 42 8.12 -13.41 -8.58
N VAL A 43 8.54 -13.58 -7.32
CA VAL A 43 8.39 -14.85 -6.58
C VAL A 43 7.13 -14.90 -5.72
N LEU A 44 6.36 -13.82 -5.65
CA LEU A 44 5.08 -13.81 -4.93
C LEU A 44 4.07 -14.72 -5.63
N GLU A 45 3.30 -15.46 -4.82
CA GLU A 45 2.19 -16.25 -5.32
C GLU A 45 1.13 -15.32 -5.90
N ASP A 46 0.58 -15.66 -7.07
CA ASP A 46 -0.63 -15.00 -7.56
C ASP A 46 -1.81 -15.86 -7.10
N ARG A 47 -2.48 -15.46 -6.01
CA ARG A 47 -3.66 -16.16 -5.47
C ARG A 47 -4.96 -15.68 -6.10
N SER A 48 -4.91 -15.04 -7.27
CA SER A 48 -6.12 -14.76 -8.03
C SER A 48 -6.77 -16.04 -8.54
N ALA A 49 -8.09 -16.01 -8.71
CA ALA A 49 -8.86 -17.17 -9.14
C ALA A 49 -8.35 -17.68 -10.51
N GLY A 50 -7.65 -18.81 -10.51
CA GLY A 50 -7.41 -19.65 -11.70
C GLY A 50 -6.24 -19.27 -12.63
N THR A 51 -5.30 -18.41 -12.25
CA THR A 51 -4.17 -18.12 -13.17
C THR A 51 -3.07 -19.19 -13.10
N ASN A 52 -3.11 -20.16 -14.02
CA ASN A 52 -1.98 -21.01 -14.41
C ASN A 52 -0.89 -20.16 -15.10
N ASN A 53 -0.22 -19.27 -14.36
CA ASN A 53 0.75 -18.37 -14.97
C ASN A 53 2.14 -19.03 -15.08
N ARG A 54 2.41 -19.62 -16.26
CA ARG A 54 3.61 -20.37 -16.64
C ARG A 54 4.82 -19.47 -16.99
N HIS A 55 5.20 -18.52 -16.13
CA HIS A 55 6.49 -17.84 -16.30
C HIS A 55 7.64 -18.69 -15.73
N SER A 56 8.55 -19.13 -16.61
CA SER A 56 9.49 -20.25 -16.41
C SER A 56 10.73 -19.98 -15.55
N LEU A 57 10.94 -18.76 -15.05
CA LEU A 57 12.15 -18.39 -14.29
C LEU A 57 12.03 -18.65 -12.78
N TYR A 58 10.82 -18.57 -12.22
CA TYR A 58 10.56 -18.79 -10.80
C TYR A 58 9.54 -19.92 -10.63
N ARG A 59 10.03 -21.17 -10.68
CA ARG A 59 9.18 -22.38 -10.60
C ARG A 59 8.44 -22.51 -9.27
N ASN A 60 9.01 -22.02 -8.18
CA ASN A 60 8.44 -22.06 -6.85
C ASN A 60 8.11 -20.63 -6.41
N ARG A 61 6.85 -20.22 -6.60
CA ARG A 61 6.34 -18.99 -6.00
C ARG A 61 6.01 -19.29 -4.54
N SER A 62 6.52 -18.47 -3.62
CA SER A 62 6.22 -18.60 -2.20
C SER A 62 6.34 -17.25 -1.53
N ASN A 63 5.26 -16.85 -0.87
CA ASN A 63 5.23 -15.63 -0.08
C ASN A 63 6.21 -15.69 1.11
N ALA A 64 6.57 -16.90 1.54
CA ALA A 64 7.58 -17.09 2.57
C ALA A 64 8.94 -16.55 2.13
N VAL A 65 9.34 -16.70 0.86
CA VAL A 65 10.61 -16.15 0.35
C VAL A 65 10.61 -14.63 0.46
N TRP A 66 9.51 -13.99 0.08
CA TRP A 66 9.36 -12.54 0.15
C TRP A 66 9.40 -12.01 1.60
N SER A 67 8.73 -12.68 2.54
CA SER A 67 8.76 -12.27 3.95
C SER A 67 10.11 -12.56 4.60
N LEU A 68 10.67 -13.75 4.36
CA LEU A 68 11.95 -14.18 4.94
C LEU A 68 13.11 -13.32 4.45
N ALA A 69 13.11 -12.87 3.19
CA ALA A 69 14.17 -12.00 2.69
C ALA A 69 14.20 -10.66 3.44
N GLN A 70 13.04 -10.09 3.74
CA GLN A 70 12.93 -8.85 4.50
C GLN A 70 13.28 -9.06 5.98
N ILE A 71 12.80 -10.14 6.59
CA ILE A 71 13.15 -10.49 7.97
C ILE A 71 14.66 -10.71 8.10
N ALA A 72 15.26 -11.48 7.19
CA ALA A 72 16.70 -11.72 7.17
C ALA A 72 17.52 -10.44 7.02
N LEU A 73 17.04 -9.46 6.24
CA LEU A 73 17.68 -8.14 6.15
C LEU A 73 17.73 -7.45 7.51
N ALA A 74 16.60 -7.42 8.23
CA ALA A 74 16.53 -6.82 9.56
C ALA A 74 17.41 -7.57 10.58
N SER A 75 17.39 -8.91 10.54
CA SER A 75 18.25 -9.75 11.39
C SER A 75 19.73 -9.52 11.13
N VAL A 76 20.15 -9.45 9.87
CA VAL A 76 21.54 -9.19 9.50
C VAL A 76 21.94 -7.76 9.90
N ALA A 77 21.07 -6.77 9.72
CA ALA A 77 21.33 -5.40 10.17
C ALA A 77 21.60 -5.35 11.68
N TYR A 78 20.78 -6.05 12.47
CA TYR A 78 20.92 -6.15 13.92
C TYR A 78 22.22 -6.86 14.34
N GLU A 79 22.51 -8.04 13.76
CA GLU A 79 23.69 -8.84 14.13
C GLU A 79 25.00 -8.15 13.73
N LEU A 80 25.03 -7.46 12.59
CA LEU A 80 26.19 -6.68 12.16
C LEU A 80 26.44 -5.47 13.07
N GLU A 81 25.40 -4.74 13.47
CA GLU A 81 25.53 -3.62 14.40
C GLU A 81 26.00 -4.09 15.79
N LYS A 82 25.51 -5.25 16.25
CA LYS A 82 25.91 -5.89 17.52
C LYS A 82 27.38 -6.31 17.49
N THR A 83 27.86 -6.77 16.34
CA THR A 83 29.26 -7.18 16.13
C THR A 83 30.19 -5.97 16.03
N ASN A 84 29.78 -4.90 15.33
CA ASN A 84 30.55 -3.69 15.19
C ASN A 84 29.67 -2.44 15.27
N HIS A 85 29.71 -1.74 16.41
CA HIS A 85 28.89 -0.55 16.68
C HIS A 85 29.22 0.66 15.80
N HIS A 86 30.37 0.67 15.12
CA HIS A 86 30.71 1.70 14.14
C HIS A 86 29.87 1.61 12.86
N ILE A 87 29.19 0.48 12.64
CA ILE A 87 28.41 0.24 11.43
C ILE A 87 26.94 0.31 11.78
N LYS A 88 26.24 1.27 11.18
CA LYS A 88 24.80 1.45 11.33
C LYS A 88 24.11 1.08 10.03
N ILE A 89 23.12 0.20 10.12
CA ILE A 89 22.34 -0.24 8.96
C ILE A 89 20.89 0.11 9.24
N TYR A 90 20.35 1.03 8.44
CA TYR A 90 18.95 1.36 8.44
C TYR A 90 18.30 0.67 7.25
N CYS A 91 17.33 -0.19 7.51
CA CYS A 91 16.57 -0.88 6.48
C CYS A 91 15.07 -0.67 6.66
N THR A 92 14.36 -0.63 5.55
CA THR A 92 12.90 -0.66 5.53
C THR A 92 12.43 -2.08 5.21
N ILE A 93 11.37 -2.49 5.88
CA ILE A 93 10.65 -3.73 5.60
C ILE A 93 9.16 -3.45 5.63
N ARG A 94 8.39 -4.26 4.91
CA ARG A 94 6.94 -4.20 4.88
C ARG A 94 6.35 -4.67 6.21
N HIS A 95 5.23 -4.07 6.61
CA HIS A 95 4.59 -4.40 7.88
C HIS A 95 4.15 -5.86 7.92
N GLU A 96 3.68 -6.40 6.79
CA GLU A 96 3.26 -7.79 6.62
C GLU A 96 4.41 -8.79 6.84
N ALA A 97 5.65 -8.41 6.48
CA ALA A 97 6.83 -9.20 6.78
C ALA A 97 7.24 -9.06 8.26
N PHE A 98 7.17 -7.84 8.81
CA PHE A 98 7.45 -7.57 10.22
C PHE A 98 6.55 -8.40 11.15
N LEU A 99 5.25 -8.50 10.86
CA LEU A 99 4.30 -9.28 11.66
C LEU A 99 4.63 -10.78 11.73
N LYS A 100 5.34 -11.33 10.74
CA LYS A 100 5.78 -12.74 10.72
C LYS A 100 7.11 -12.96 11.43
N MET A 101 7.83 -11.90 11.78
CA MET A 101 9.16 -12.00 12.39
C MET A 101 9.20 -12.87 13.66
N PRO A 102 8.23 -12.77 14.61
CA PRO A 102 8.25 -13.60 15.83
C PRO A 102 8.16 -15.10 15.59
N GLU A 103 7.66 -15.53 14.41
CA GLU A 103 7.52 -16.95 14.07
C GLU A 103 8.84 -17.59 13.61
N VAL A 104 9.80 -16.77 13.15
CA VAL A 104 10.99 -17.25 12.40
C VAL A 104 12.32 -16.66 12.87
N GLU A 105 12.30 -15.59 13.67
CA GLU A 105 13.51 -14.91 14.17
C GLU A 105 13.56 -14.97 15.70
N ASN A 106 14.67 -15.47 16.24
CA ASN A 106 14.86 -15.64 17.68
C ASN A 106 15.02 -14.30 18.41
N ASP A 107 15.66 -13.32 17.77
CA ASP A 107 15.87 -11.98 18.31
C ASP A 107 14.75 -10.98 17.93
N ALA A 108 13.57 -11.49 17.54
CA ALA A 108 12.47 -10.67 17.03
C ALA A 108 12.06 -9.53 17.99
N PHE A 109 12.07 -9.78 19.31
CA PHE A 109 11.70 -8.77 20.30
C PHE A 109 12.72 -7.62 20.37
N GLN A 110 14.01 -7.95 20.32
CA GLN A 110 15.12 -6.98 20.35
C GLN A 110 15.16 -6.16 19.07
N ILE A 111 14.96 -6.80 17.92
CA ILE A 111 14.85 -6.14 16.62
C ILE A 111 13.63 -5.21 16.63
N SER A 112 12.47 -5.69 17.10
CA SER A 112 11.25 -4.89 17.20
C SER A 112 11.42 -3.64 18.06
N GLY A 113 12.17 -3.72 19.17
CA GLY A 113 12.50 -2.57 20.01
C GLY A 113 13.37 -1.50 19.33
N ARG A 114 13.93 -1.80 18.15
CA ARG A 114 14.71 -0.87 17.31
C ARG A 114 13.98 -0.46 16.04
N CYS A 115 12.81 -1.01 15.77
CA CYS A 115 12.00 -0.64 14.62
C CYS A 115 11.14 0.58 14.92
N THR A 116 10.92 1.43 13.91
CA THR A 116 9.94 2.51 13.96
C THR A 116 8.93 2.27 12.84
N LYS A 117 7.65 2.20 13.20
CA LYS A 117 6.56 2.14 12.22
C LYS A 117 6.40 3.52 11.59
N ILE A 118 6.42 3.58 10.27
CA ILE A 118 6.20 4.83 9.52
C ILE A 118 4.69 5.01 9.40
N GLU A 119 4.16 6.03 10.06
CA GLU A 119 2.74 6.39 10.04
C GLU A 119 2.61 7.86 9.62
N TYR A 120 1.60 8.16 8.80
CA TYR A 120 1.35 9.51 8.32
C TYR A 120 0.01 9.99 8.85
N THR A 121 0.02 11.14 9.52
CA THR A 121 -1.22 11.83 9.85
C THR A 121 -1.80 12.51 8.60
N ARG A 122 -3.07 12.93 8.66
CA ARG A 122 -3.68 13.79 7.63
C ARG A 122 -2.81 15.00 7.32
N ASP A 123 -2.26 15.64 8.35
CA ASP A 123 -1.47 16.86 8.20
C ASP A 123 -0.09 16.57 7.57
N ASP A 124 0.50 15.41 7.84
CA ASP A 124 1.73 14.99 7.17
C ASP A 124 1.50 14.76 5.67
N LEU A 125 0.40 14.09 5.33
CA LEU A 125 -0.01 13.86 3.94
C LEU A 125 -0.28 15.19 3.21
N GLU A 126 -0.96 16.14 3.85
CA GLU A 126 -1.18 17.48 3.30
C GLU A 126 0.15 18.19 3.06
N LYS A 127 1.05 18.21 4.05
CA LYS A 127 2.39 18.82 3.91
C LYS A 127 3.21 18.19 2.79
N ILE A 128 3.21 16.86 2.68
CA ILE A 128 3.92 16.15 1.60
C ILE A 128 3.34 16.56 0.24
N PHE A 129 2.02 16.61 0.11
CA PHE A 129 1.39 17.01 -1.14
C PHE A 129 1.70 18.47 -1.51
N LEU A 130 1.59 19.40 -0.56
CA LEU A 130 1.89 20.81 -0.78
C LEU A 130 3.35 21.05 -1.18
N LYS A 131 4.31 20.35 -0.55
CA LYS A 131 5.73 20.42 -0.94
C LYS A 131 5.98 19.96 -2.37
N ASN A 132 5.23 18.97 -2.85
CA ASN A 132 5.34 18.53 -4.24
C ASN A 132 4.81 19.59 -5.22
N ILE A 133 3.80 20.36 -4.82
CA ILE A 133 3.37 21.52 -5.62
C ILE A 133 4.46 22.60 -5.66
N ASP A 134 5.16 22.85 -4.54
CA ASP A 134 6.22 23.86 -4.48
C ASP A 134 7.39 23.60 -5.47
N ILE A 135 7.68 22.33 -5.75
CA ILE A 135 8.73 21.94 -6.72
C ILE A 135 8.19 21.70 -8.14
N THR A 136 6.88 21.85 -8.36
CA THR A 136 6.27 21.67 -9.68
C THR A 136 6.59 22.86 -10.59
N PRO A 137 7.01 22.64 -11.85
CA PRO A 137 7.30 23.73 -12.80
C PRO A 137 6.11 24.68 -12.99
N LYS A 138 6.38 25.98 -13.14
CA LYS A 138 5.35 27.03 -13.16
C LYS A 138 4.34 26.86 -14.30
N GLU A 139 4.78 26.36 -15.45
CA GLU A 139 3.94 26.06 -16.62
C GLU A 139 2.88 24.98 -16.35
N HIS A 140 3.04 24.21 -15.28
CA HIS A 140 2.09 23.21 -14.82
C HIS A 140 1.19 23.73 -13.70
N LEU A 141 1.21 25.02 -13.36
CA LEU A 141 0.41 25.61 -12.29
C LEU A 141 -0.62 26.60 -12.88
N VAL A 142 -1.82 26.63 -12.30
CA VAL A 142 -2.90 27.56 -12.67
C VAL A 142 -2.60 28.98 -12.22
N ASP A 143 -2.07 29.12 -11.01
CA ASP A 143 -1.73 30.41 -10.41
C ASP A 143 -0.38 30.27 -9.68
N PRO A 144 0.75 30.26 -10.42
CA PRO A 144 2.07 29.91 -9.87
C PRO A 144 2.52 30.80 -8.70
N ASP A 145 2.03 32.05 -8.64
CA ASP A 145 2.47 33.05 -7.67
C ASP A 145 1.51 33.17 -6.47
N ASN A 146 0.47 32.32 -6.39
CA ASN A 146 -0.44 32.27 -5.24
C ASN A 146 0.30 31.98 -3.93
N SER A 147 -0.11 32.59 -2.80
CA SER A 147 0.52 32.28 -1.51
C SER A 147 0.18 30.88 -0.99
N ALA A 148 -0.97 30.32 -1.35
CA ALA A 148 -1.38 28.98 -0.96
C ALA A 148 -1.02 27.96 -2.06
N ALA A 149 -0.11 27.03 -1.75
CA ALA A 149 0.39 26.03 -2.70
C ALA A 149 -0.74 25.23 -3.38
N MET A 150 -1.79 24.83 -2.65
CA MET A 150 -2.93 24.12 -3.25
C MET A 150 -3.59 24.91 -4.38
N LEU A 151 -3.76 26.22 -4.21
CA LEU A 151 -4.41 27.08 -5.19
C LEU A 151 -3.52 27.32 -6.41
N ARG A 152 -2.19 27.21 -6.28
CA ARG A 152 -1.29 27.19 -7.43
C ARG A 152 -1.62 26.03 -8.36
N LEU A 153 -1.91 24.86 -7.82
CA LEU A 153 -2.22 23.66 -8.61
C LEU A 153 -3.61 23.71 -9.23
N VAL A 154 -4.64 24.07 -8.46
CA VAL A 154 -6.04 23.92 -8.89
C VAL A 154 -6.76 25.23 -9.23
N GLY A 155 -6.23 26.39 -8.83
CA GLY A 155 -6.87 27.69 -8.96
C GLY A 155 -7.97 27.97 -7.93
N GLU A 156 -8.24 29.25 -7.65
CA GLU A 156 -9.22 29.70 -6.64
C GLU A 156 -10.63 29.11 -6.86
N ARG A 157 -11.04 28.99 -8.13
CA ARG A 157 -12.35 28.42 -8.52
C ARG A 157 -12.59 26.99 -8.03
N ASN A 158 -11.53 26.25 -7.74
CA ASN A 158 -11.58 24.85 -7.33
C ASN A 158 -11.14 24.65 -5.86
N ARG A 159 -11.05 25.72 -5.05
CA ARG A 159 -10.70 25.62 -3.61
C ARG A 159 -11.59 24.61 -2.87
N VAL A 160 -12.86 24.59 -3.24
CA VAL A 160 -13.91 23.71 -2.73
C VAL A 160 -14.53 22.98 -3.91
N ILE A 161 -14.89 21.73 -3.70
CA ILE A 161 -15.61 20.92 -4.68
C ILE A 161 -16.83 20.29 -4.03
N ASP A 162 -17.93 20.19 -4.76
CA ASP A 162 -19.11 19.51 -4.25
C ASP A 162 -18.96 18.00 -4.36
N HIS A 163 -19.30 17.30 -3.28
CA HIS A 163 -19.35 15.84 -3.27
C HIS A 163 -20.43 15.34 -4.25
N ARG A 164 -20.06 14.46 -5.20
CA ARG A 164 -20.93 13.98 -6.30
C ARG A 164 -22.30 13.48 -5.84
N PHE A 165 -22.37 12.76 -4.71
CA PHE A 165 -23.60 12.09 -4.27
C PHE A 165 -24.43 12.85 -3.22
N VAL A 166 -23.82 13.72 -2.42
CA VAL A 166 -24.52 14.42 -1.32
C VAL A 166 -24.57 15.93 -1.53
N SER A 167 -23.94 16.43 -2.61
CA SER A 167 -23.86 17.84 -2.98
C SER A 167 -23.44 18.76 -1.83
N ARG A 168 -22.54 18.26 -0.98
CA ARG A 168 -21.95 19.04 0.11
C ARG A 168 -20.58 19.57 -0.33
N PRO A 169 -20.27 20.84 -0.04
CA PRO A 169 -18.94 21.38 -0.32
C PRO A 169 -17.89 20.71 0.58
N GLU A 170 -16.80 20.25 -0.02
CA GLU A 170 -15.61 19.73 0.66
C GLU A 170 -14.36 20.47 0.17
N ARG A 171 -13.35 20.66 1.03
CA ARG A 171 -12.07 21.24 0.58
C ARG A 171 -11.43 20.32 -0.44
N ILE A 172 -10.78 20.88 -1.45
CA ILE A 172 -10.20 20.09 -2.54
C ILE A 172 -9.18 19.05 -2.07
N PHE A 173 -8.41 19.33 -1.02
CA PHE A 173 -7.50 18.34 -0.45
C PHE A 173 -8.23 17.18 0.23
N ASP A 174 -9.34 17.44 0.94
CA ASP A 174 -10.15 16.37 1.54
C ASP A 174 -10.76 15.48 0.46
N TYR A 175 -11.18 16.09 -0.65
CA TYR A 175 -11.62 15.38 -1.85
C TYR A 175 -10.50 14.49 -2.43
N PHE A 176 -9.25 14.96 -2.51
CA PHE A 176 -8.14 14.11 -2.97
C PHE A 176 -7.86 12.98 -1.99
N LEU A 177 -7.75 13.29 -0.70
CA LEU A 177 -7.39 12.34 0.34
C LEU A 177 -8.37 11.17 0.42
N ARG A 178 -9.68 11.40 0.30
CA ARG A 178 -10.70 10.33 0.35
C ARG A 178 -10.66 9.36 -0.84
N HIS A 179 -9.89 9.66 -1.90
CA HIS A 179 -9.65 8.75 -3.03
C HIS A 179 -8.32 7.99 -2.91
N THR A 180 -7.74 7.97 -1.71
CA THR A 180 -6.49 7.27 -1.41
C THR A 180 -6.68 6.30 -0.25
N LEU A 181 -5.70 5.41 -0.04
CA LEU A 181 -5.58 4.65 1.21
C LEU A 181 -4.66 5.34 2.23
N TYR A 182 -4.67 6.68 2.26
CA TYR A 182 -3.81 7.48 3.15
C TYR A 182 -2.31 7.22 2.94
N ARG A 183 -1.91 6.87 1.70
CA ARG A 183 -0.51 6.67 1.31
C ARG A 183 0.01 7.91 0.56
N PRO A 184 1.22 8.41 0.86
CA PRO A 184 1.80 9.53 0.13
C PRO A 184 1.86 9.30 -1.39
N ARG A 185 2.17 8.06 -1.81
CA ARG A 185 2.27 7.68 -3.22
C ARG A 185 0.95 7.84 -3.98
N ASP A 186 -0.18 7.55 -3.36
CA ASP A 186 -1.51 7.68 -3.97
C ASP A 186 -1.81 9.16 -4.29
N LEU A 187 -1.47 10.05 -3.35
CA LEU A 187 -1.58 11.50 -3.56
C LEU A 187 -0.66 11.97 -4.70
N MET A 188 0.54 11.41 -4.83
CA MET A 188 1.45 11.75 -5.93
C MET A 188 0.87 11.34 -7.29
N PHE A 189 0.23 10.18 -7.38
CA PHE A 189 -0.47 9.77 -8.59
C PHE A 189 -1.61 10.72 -8.93
N ILE A 190 -2.43 11.12 -7.96
CA ILE A 190 -3.49 12.12 -8.16
C ILE A 190 -2.91 13.44 -8.68
N GLY A 191 -1.88 13.97 -8.02
CA GLY A 191 -1.22 15.21 -8.44
C GLY A 191 -0.67 15.11 -9.86
N GLY A 192 -0.05 13.97 -10.20
CA GLY A 192 0.47 13.68 -11.54
C GLY A 192 -0.61 13.69 -12.62
N GLU A 193 -1.78 13.08 -12.38
CA GLU A 193 -2.90 13.13 -13.34
C GLU A 193 -3.47 14.55 -13.49
N ILE A 194 -3.52 15.33 -12.42
CA ILE A 194 -3.99 16.73 -12.48
C ILE A 194 -3.01 17.59 -13.30
N VAL A 195 -1.70 17.41 -13.11
CA VAL A 195 -0.66 18.18 -13.83
C VAL A 195 -0.72 17.96 -15.34
N LYS A 196 -1.15 16.79 -15.80
CA LYS A 196 -1.35 16.50 -17.24
C LYS A 196 -2.44 17.37 -17.89
N ILE A 197 -3.38 17.90 -17.10
CA ILE A 197 -4.40 18.82 -17.61
C ILE A 197 -3.74 20.19 -17.79
N ASN A 198 -3.93 20.80 -18.96
CA ASN A 198 -3.51 22.17 -19.21
C ASN A 198 -4.11 23.11 -18.14
N PRO A 199 -3.31 23.98 -17.49
CA PRO A 199 -3.78 24.84 -16.40
C PRO A 199 -5.08 25.60 -16.70
N ASP A 200 -5.24 26.16 -17.91
CA ASP A 200 -6.43 26.92 -18.31
C ASP A 200 -7.70 26.06 -18.30
N GLN A 201 -7.54 24.77 -18.59
CA GLN A 201 -8.61 23.78 -18.73
C GLN A 201 -8.95 23.03 -17.43
N ARG A 202 -8.25 23.32 -16.31
CA ARG A 202 -8.49 22.67 -15.00
C ARG A 202 -9.79 23.14 -14.34
N SER A 203 -10.92 22.73 -14.90
CA SER A 203 -12.24 22.87 -14.28
C SER A 203 -12.45 21.80 -13.20
N ALA A 204 -13.44 21.99 -12.33
CA ALA A 204 -13.82 20.99 -11.33
C ALA A 204 -14.15 19.63 -11.98
N GLN A 205 -14.76 19.62 -13.17
CA GLN A 205 -15.05 18.39 -13.91
C GLN A 205 -13.78 17.71 -14.43
N ALA A 206 -12.82 18.47 -14.95
CA ALA A 206 -11.54 17.93 -15.41
C ALA A 206 -10.74 17.35 -14.25
N ILE A 207 -10.70 18.03 -13.10
CA ILE A 207 -10.05 17.53 -11.87
C ILE A 207 -10.71 16.23 -11.39
N ARG A 208 -12.06 16.16 -11.37
CA ARG A 208 -12.77 14.91 -11.05
C ARG A 208 -12.37 13.77 -11.98
N GLY A 209 -12.26 14.05 -13.29
CA GLY A 209 -11.80 13.07 -14.27
C GLY A 209 -10.40 12.54 -13.98
N ALA A 210 -9.44 13.43 -13.69
CA ALA A 210 -8.08 13.04 -13.30
C ALA A 210 -8.04 12.22 -12.01
N VAL A 211 -8.84 12.59 -11.00
CA VAL A 211 -8.95 11.84 -9.75
C VAL A 211 -9.59 10.47 -9.99
N ASP A 212 -10.64 10.36 -10.81
CA ASP A 212 -11.26 9.09 -11.17
C ASP A 212 -10.26 8.17 -11.90
N THR A 213 -9.44 8.71 -12.81
CA THR A 213 -8.35 7.98 -13.48
C THR A 213 -7.28 7.49 -12.48
N ALA A 214 -6.79 8.37 -11.61
CA ALA A 214 -5.79 8.01 -10.60
C ALA A 214 -6.33 6.94 -9.64
N THR A 215 -7.58 7.09 -9.18
CA THR A 215 -8.24 6.16 -8.26
C THR A 215 -8.32 4.77 -8.85
N LYS A 216 -8.65 4.64 -10.14
CA LYS A 216 -8.67 3.34 -10.83
C LYS A 216 -7.30 2.65 -10.75
N THR A 217 -6.23 3.38 -11.07
CA THR A 217 -4.86 2.86 -10.99
C THR A 217 -4.44 2.50 -9.56
N ILE A 218 -4.81 3.31 -8.58
CA ILE A 218 -4.55 3.06 -7.15
C ILE A 218 -5.21 1.74 -6.73
N VAL A 219 -6.50 1.56 -7.04
CA VAL A 219 -7.23 0.33 -6.72
C VAL A 219 -6.63 -0.88 -7.43
N ASP A 220 -6.27 -0.77 -8.72
CA ASP A 220 -5.58 -1.84 -9.45
C ASP A 220 -4.25 -2.23 -8.79
N SER A 221 -3.47 -1.23 -8.35
CA SER A 221 -2.19 -1.45 -7.66
C SER A 221 -2.39 -2.15 -6.33
N ILE A 222 -3.36 -1.73 -5.51
CA ILE A 222 -3.67 -2.36 -4.21
C ILE A 222 -4.09 -3.82 -4.43
N PHE A 223 -4.98 -4.08 -5.38
CA PHE A 223 -5.40 -5.45 -5.68
C PHE A 223 -4.19 -6.30 -6.12
N GLY A 224 -3.31 -5.76 -6.96
CA GLY A 224 -2.08 -6.42 -7.38
C GLY A 224 -1.11 -6.72 -6.22
N GLU A 225 -0.88 -5.74 -5.34
CA GLU A 225 -0.02 -5.87 -4.16
C GLU A 225 -0.54 -6.91 -3.17
N MET A 226 -1.87 -7.07 -3.08
CA MET A 226 -2.52 -7.87 -2.04
C MET A 226 -2.89 -9.28 -2.48
N ARG A 227 -2.88 -9.57 -3.79
CA ARG A 227 -3.04 -10.92 -4.37
C ARG A 227 -2.19 -12.02 -3.72
N PRO A 228 -0.95 -11.76 -3.27
CA PRO A 228 -0.18 -12.80 -2.60
C PRO A 228 -0.76 -13.14 -1.24
N PHE A 229 -1.33 -12.17 -0.54
CA PHE A 229 -1.79 -12.35 0.85
C PHE A 229 -3.26 -12.74 0.93
N PHE A 230 -4.07 -12.30 -0.04
CA PHE A 230 -5.51 -12.49 -0.06
C PHE A 230 -5.99 -13.00 -1.42
N THR A 231 -7.04 -13.82 -1.39
CA THR A 231 -7.84 -14.09 -2.59
C THR A 231 -8.70 -12.86 -2.86
N VAL A 232 -8.24 -12.03 -3.79
CA VAL A 232 -8.88 -10.76 -4.11
C VAL A 232 -10.13 -11.00 -4.97
N PRO A 233 -11.30 -10.39 -4.67
CA PRO A 233 -12.55 -10.69 -5.35
C PRO A 233 -12.56 -10.22 -6.81
N ASN A 234 -13.32 -10.94 -7.66
CA ASN A 234 -13.61 -10.49 -9.02
C ASN A 234 -14.56 -9.28 -8.96
N ARG A 235 -14.00 -8.10 -9.25
CA ARG A 235 -14.71 -6.81 -9.15
C ARG A 235 -15.93 -6.71 -10.06
N GLU A 236 -15.86 -7.25 -11.27
CA GLU A 236 -16.96 -7.14 -12.24
C GLU A 236 -18.16 -7.96 -11.78
N LEU A 237 -17.91 -9.18 -11.33
CA LEU A 237 -18.95 -10.07 -10.80
C LEU A 237 -19.52 -9.59 -9.46
N LEU A 238 -18.68 -9.01 -8.60
CA LEU A 238 -19.11 -8.51 -7.30
C LEU A 238 -19.89 -7.19 -7.45
N PHE A 239 -19.32 -6.19 -8.13
CA PHE A 239 -19.89 -4.84 -8.14
C PHE A 239 -21.17 -4.73 -8.97
N ARG A 240 -21.41 -5.62 -9.94
CA ARG A 240 -22.71 -5.68 -10.64
C ARG A 240 -23.89 -6.02 -9.71
N ARG A 241 -23.61 -6.59 -8.52
CA ARG A 241 -24.60 -6.96 -7.51
C ARG A 241 -24.78 -5.89 -6.44
N ILE A 242 -23.93 -4.86 -6.43
CA ILE A 242 -23.98 -3.76 -5.46
C ILE A 242 -24.76 -2.61 -6.06
N GLU A 243 -26.02 -2.46 -5.65
CA GLU A 243 -26.91 -1.42 -6.16
C GLU A 243 -26.80 -0.10 -5.39
N THR A 244 -26.27 -0.15 -4.16
CA THR A 244 -26.20 1.00 -3.26
C THR A 244 -24.85 1.11 -2.57
N ASN A 245 -24.49 2.32 -2.15
CA ASN A 245 -23.22 2.61 -1.47
C ASN A 245 -23.22 2.23 0.02
N VAL A 246 -24.38 1.86 0.58
CA VAL A 246 -24.56 1.50 1.98
C VAL A 246 -25.45 0.26 2.03
N LEU A 247 -24.88 -0.85 2.51
CA LEU A 247 -25.57 -2.13 2.63
C LEU A 247 -25.77 -2.47 4.10
N THR A 248 -26.92 -3.07 4.42
CA THR A 248 -27.12 -3.76 5.71
C THR A 248 -26.34 -5.07 5.76
N LEU A 249 -26.24 -5.69 6.93
CA LEU A 249 -25.59 -6.99 7.07
C LEU A 249 -26.30 -8.05 6.19
N ASP A 250 -27.63 -8.11 6.25
CA ASP A 250 -28.42 -9.05 5.44
C ASP A 250 -28.17 -8.87 3.94
N GLN A 251 -28.11 -7.61 3.46
CA GLN A 251 -27.80 -7.31 2.05
C GLN A 251 -26.38 -7.71 1.67
N LEU A 252 -25.40 -7.54 2.57
CA LEU A 252 -24.03 -8.00 2.34
C LEU A 252 -23.98 -9.53 2.21
N GLU A 253 -24.71 -10.25 3.04
CA GLU A 253 -24.81 -11.71 2.99
C GLU A 253 -25.49 -12.19 1.70
N GLU A 254 -26.60 -11.56 1.30
CA GLU A 254 -27.28 -11.85 0.04
C GLU A 254 -26.36 -11.66 -1.17
N VAL A 255 -25.65 -10.53 -1.24
CA VAL A 255 -24.70 -10.26 -2.33
C VAL A 255 -23.54 -11.25 -2.30
N SER A 256 -23.01 -11.57 -1.12
CA SER A 256 -21.92 -12.55 -0.97
C SER A 256 -22.36 -13.93 -1.47
N ASN A 257 -23.55 -14.40 -1.09
CA ASN A 257 -24.09 -15.69 -1.50
C ASN A 257 -24.33 -15.74 -3.02
N ALA A 258 -24.90 -14.68 -3.59
CA ALA A 258 -25.10 -14.57 -5.04
C ALA A 258 -23.77 -14.55 -5.80
N TYR A 259 -22.76 -13.82 -5.29
CA TYR A 259 -21.42 -13.79 -5.86
C TYR A 259 -20.75 -15.17 -5.84
N VAL A 260 -20.86 -15.91 -4.73
CA VAL A 260 -20.32 -17.28 -4.62
C VAL A 260 -21.05 -18.23 -5.58
N ALA A 261 -22.38 -18.10 -5.71
CA ALA A 261 -23.14 -18.89 -6.68
C ALA A 261 -22.71 -18.61 -8.12
N ASP A 262 -22.45 -17.35 -8.47
CA ASP A 262 -21.95 -16.93 -9.79
C ASP A 262 -20.53 -17.46 -10.09
N LEU A 263 -19.71 -17.70 -9.07
CA LEU A 263 -18.38 -18.30 -9.21
C LEU A 263 -18.44 -19.81 -9.50
N GLY A 264 -19.52 -20.51 -9.11
CA GLY A 264 -19.69 -21.96 -9.28
C GLY A 264 -18.55 -22.77 -8.62
N ASP A 265 -18.09 -23.84 -9.29
CA ASP A 265 -16.94 -24.67 -8.86
C ASP A 265 -15.60 -23.90 -8.90
N GLY A 266 -15.59 -22.66 -9.41
CA GLY A 266 -14.47 -21.72 -9.32
C GLY A 266 -14.40 -20.95 -8.00
N ALA A 267 -15.29 -21.23 -7.04
CA ALA A 267 -15.27 -20.64 -5.71
C ALA A 267 -13.96 -21.00 -4.98
N PHE A 268 -13.07 -20.01 -4.89
CA PHE A 268 -11.78 -20.17 -4.26
C PHE A 268 -11.90 -20.23 -2.73
N ARG A 269 -11.12 -21.14 -2.16
CA ARG A 269 -10.88 -21.24 -0.73
C ARG A 269 -9.58 -20.49 -0.39
N ASP A 270 -9.53 -19.85 0.77
CA ASP A 270 -8.29 -19.32 1.34
C ASP A 270 -7.34 -20.49 1.73
N PRO A 271 -6.10 -20.21 2.18
CA PRO A 271 -5.16 -21.27 2.58
C PRO A 271 -5.68 -22.19 3.68
N ASP A 272 -6.63 -21.72 4.48
CA ASP A 272 -7.28 -22.44 5.58
C ASP A 272 -8.51 -23.22 5.10
N GLY A 273 -8.87 -23.12 3.81
CA GLY A 273 -9.93 -23.88 3.19
C GLY A 273 -11.31 -23.20 3.22
N GLU A 274 -11.40 -21.95 3.67
CA GLU A 274 -12.65 -21.20 3.76
C GLU A 274 -12.96 -20.43 2.47
N ILE A 275 -14.22 -20.44 2.03
CA ILE A 275 -14.64 -19.61 0.90
C ILE A 275 -14.49 -18.15 1.34
N GLY A 276 -13.54 -17.44 0.73
CA GLY A 276 -13.22 -16.08 1.13
C GLY A 276 -14.41 -15.16 0.93
N ASN A 277 -14.97 -14.61 2.02
CA ASN A 277 -16.01 -13.60 1.93
C ASN A 277 -15.43 -12.33 1.26
N PRO A 278 -15.97 -11.90 0.11
CA PRO A 278 -15.41 -10.79 -0.66
C PRO A 278 -15.39 -9.48 0.14
N PHE A 279 -16.40 -9.25 0.99
CA PHE A 279 -16.50 -8.05 1.81
C PHE A 279 -15.52 -8.06 2.98
N SER A 280 -15.22 -9.24 3.55
CA SER A 280 -14.16 -9.38 4.55
C SER A 280 -12.80 -8.99 3.98
N VAL A 281 -12.50 -9.40 2.74
CA VAL A 281 -11.26 -8.99 2.05
C VAL A 281 -11.27 -7.48 1.82
N LEU A 282 -12.34 -6.91 1.25
CA LEU A 282 -12.43 -5.46 1.03
C LEU A 282 -12.30 -4.65 2.33
N HIS A 283 -12.86 -5.14 3.44
CA HIS A 283 -12.71 -4.51 4.76
C HIS A 283 -11.27 -4.56 5.25
N LYS A 284 -10.59 -5.71 5.18
CA LYS A 284 -9.17 -5.86 5.52
C LYS A 284 -8.26 -4.96 4.66
N LEU A 285 -8.65 -4.73 3.42
CA LEU A 285 -7.93 -3.82 2.51
C LEU A 285 -8.21 -2.32 2.75
N GLY A 286 -9.10 -1.98 3.69
CA GLY A 286 -9.51 -0.59 3.94
C GLY A 286 -10.42 0.01 2.85
N LEU A 287 -10.99 -0.83 1.98
CA LEU A 287 -11.85 -0.43 0.86
C LEU A 287 -13.34 -0.52 1.19
N LEU A 288 -13.69 -1.19 2.29
CA LEU A 288 -15.03 -1.22 2.85
C LEU A 288 -15.01 -0.59 4.25
N GLY A 289 -15.83 0.44 4.43
CA GLY A 289 -16.00 1.12 5.72
C GLY A 289 -17.29 0.72 6.43
N THR A 290 -17.31 0.85 7.75
CA THR A 290 -18.50 0.66 8.58
C THR A 290 -19.15 2.01 8.90
N VAL A 291 -20.48 2.08 8.83
CA VAL A 291 -21.23 3.31 9.15
C VAL A 291 -21.58 3.27 10.63
N ARG A 292 -21.10 4.26 11.39
CA ARG A 292 -21.27 4.32 12.86
C ARG A 292 -21.79 5.69 13.29
N PRO A 293 -22.57 5.78 14.39
CA PRO A 293 -22.97 7.05 14.95
C PRO A 293 -21.74 7.75 15.56
N GLU A 294 -21.59 9.04 15.28
CA GLU A 294 -20.53 9.87 15.84
C GLU A 294 -20.86 10.17 17.32
N PHE A 295 -20.03 9.65 18.24
CA PHE A 295 -20.17 9.95 19.67
C PHE A 295 -19.92 11.44 19.92
N GLY A 296 -20.87 12.12 20.57
CA GLY A 296 -20.71 13.50 21.05
C GLY A 296 -21.21 14.61 20.11
N ASN A 297 -21.67 14.31 18.89
CA ASN A 297 -22.26 15.32 17.99
C ASN A 297 -23.51 14.79 17.25
N GLN A 298 -24.68 15.07 17.83
CA GLN A 298 -25.99 15.13 17.17
C GLN A 298 -26.37 13.96 16.23
N GLY A 299 -26.16 12.70 16.64
CA GLY A 299 -26.72 11.54 15.92
C GLY A 299 -26.31 11.42 14.45
N ARG A 300 -25.17 12.02 14.06
CA ARG A 300 -24.66 11.96 12.69
C ARG A 300 -23.98 10.62 12.45
N TRP A 301 -24.34 9.98 11.36
CA TRP A 301 -23.69 8.75 10.91
C TRP A 301 -22.47 9.10 10.06
N ARG A 302 -21.32 8.50 10.37
CA ARG A 302 -20.10 8.61 9.57
C ARG A 302 -19.63 7.23 9.13
N GLN A 303 -19.21 7.15 7.88
CA GLN A 303 -18.48 6.00 7.39
C GLN A 303 -17.04 6.06 7.93
N ARG A 304 -16.57 4.97 8.51
CA ARG A 304 -15.19 4.78 8.96
C ARG A 304 -14.58 3.61 8.21
N PHE A 305 -13.52 3.89 7.46
CA PHE A 305 -12.68 2.86 6.85
C PHE A 305 -11.61 2.42 7.84
N LEU A 306 -11.22 1.14 7.75
CA LEU A 306 -10.08 0.61 8.47
C LEU A 306 -8.84 1.41 8.04
N GLN A 307 -8.15 2.02 9.01
CA GLN A 307 -6.93 2.77 8.72
C GLN A 307 -5.75 1.80 8.58
N PRO A 308 -4.70 2.16 7.80
CA PRO A 308 -3.49 1.33 7.68
C PRO A 308 -2.83 0.97 9.02
N THR A 309 -3.05 1.77 10.06
CA THR A 309 -2.54 1.52 11.42
C THR A 309 -3.30 0.44 12.18
N GLU A 310 -4.50 0.09 11.71
CA GLU A 310 -5.46 -0.83 12.35
C GLU A 310 -5.55 -2.19 11.64
N ILE A 311 -4.85 -2.34 10.51
CA ILE A 311 -4.67 -3.60 9.77
C ILE A 311 -3.60 -4.44 10.45
#